data_AF-A0A336MPY4-F1
#
_entry.id   AF-A0A336MPY4-F1
#
_cell.length_a   1.000
_cell.length_b   1.000
_cell.length_c   1.000
_cell.angle_alpha   90.00
_cell.angle_beta   90.00
_cell.angle_gamma   90.00
#
_symmetry.space_group_name_H-M   'P 1'
#
loop_
_entity.id
_entity.type
_entity.pdbx_description
1 polymer ?
#
loop_
_entity_poly.entity_id
_entity_poly.type
_entity_poly.pdbx_seq_one_letter_code
_entity_poly.pdbx_strand_id
1 'polypeptide(L)'
;METKNDDDRASTLTRLHGTFMILAWVISASLGHIIARYFKKTWMIWRIYNYDVWFVIHVACMGLVWILTIIGFIIIVIDVQTITSSIHSIIGIIVVLVTFAQPIAVGVVRPEKGSELYKKYYLGHFIVGTLLQVFAIVCIFLSIKLERANLPSWMMWAIGSYVLYYIFSHLGFTILDFLGNKKEEKRGLFEDKAYSKYRQLYLGLHVVMLLTFAIHFLHILWR
;
A
#
# COMPACT_ATOMS: atom_id res chain seq x y z
N MET A 1 3.62 -5.82 -44.86
CA MET A 1 3.26 -4.97 -43.70
C MET A 1 2.10 -5.65 -43.02
N GLU A 2 2.37 -6.41 -41.97
CA GLU A 2 1.37 -7.17 -41.23
C GLU A 2 0.59 -6.17 -40.35
N THR A 3 -0.70 -6.02 -40.63
CA THR A 3 -1.60 -5.15 -39.87
C THR A 3 -1.78 -5.75 -38.49
N LYS A 4 -1.19 -5.12 -37.48
CA LYS A 4 -1.38 -5.47 -36.06
C LYS A 4 -2.88 -5.42 -35.76
N ASN A 5 -3.50 -6.58 -35.53
CA ASN A 5 -4.92 -6.69 -35.19
C ASN A 5 -5.23 -5.85 -33.94
N ASP A 6 -6.43 -5.25 -33.87
CA ASP A 6 -6.93 -4.57 -32.66
C ASP A 6 -7.00 -5.51 -31.43
N ASP A 7 -6.86 -6.82 -31.64
CA ASP A 7 -6.79 -7.89 -30.63
C ASP A 7 -5.50 -7.87 -29.78
N ASP A 8 -4.46 -7.14 -30.20
CA ASP A 8 -3.20 -7.06 -29.46
C ASP A 8 -3.25 -6.11 -28.25
N ARG A 9 -4.34 -5.36 -28.01
CA ARG A 9 -4.41 -4.35 -26.94
C ARG A 9 -5.20 -4.87 -25.73
N ALA A 10 -4.65 -4.67 -24.52
CA ALA A 10 -5.38 -4.92 -23.29
C ALA A 10 -6.70 -4.12 -23.28
N SER A 11 -7.79 -4.76 -22.87
CA SER A 11 -9.10 -4.10 -22.78
C SER A 11 -9.04 -2.88 -21.86
N THR A 12 -9.88 -1.89 -22.14
CA THR A 12 -9.99 -0.69 -21.29
C THR A 12 -10.30 -1.06 -19.84
N LEU A 13 -11.12 -2.09 -19.61
CA LEU A 13 -11.42 -2.58 -18.26
C LEU A 13 -10.20 -3.21 -17.58
N THR A 14 -9.39 -4.00 -18.30
CA THR A 14 -8.11 -4.52 -17.79
C THR A 14 -7.15 -3.38 -17.41
N ARG A 15 -7.05 -2.33 -18.23
CA ARG A 15 -6.24 -1.13 -17.93
C ARG A 15 -6.79 -0.35 -16.72
N LEU A 16 -8.10 -0.23 -16.59
CA LEU A 16 -8.73 0.38 -15.41
C LEU A 16 -8.48 -0.43 -14.15
N HIS A 17 -8.60 -1.77 -14.20
CA HIS A 17 -8.23 -2.65 -13.09
C HIS A 17 -6.80 -2.38 -12.63
N GLY A 18 -5.83 -2.41 -13.55
CA GLY A 18 -4.43 -2.12 -13.24
C GLY A 18 -4.22 -0.72 -12.65
N THR A 19 -4.95 0.28 -13.16
CA THR A 19 -4.92 1.66 -12.65
C THR A 19 -5.36 1.72 -11.19
N PHE A 20 -6.50 1.09 -10.85
CA PHE A 20 -7.00 1.03 -9.49
C PHE A 20 -6.03 0.29 -8.56
N MET A 21 -5.41 -0.81 -9.02
CA MET A 21 -4.43 -1.56 -8.24
C MET A 21 -3.15 -0.75 -7.97
N ILE A 22 -2.67 0.05 -8.92
CA ILE A 22 -1.52 0.95 -8.72
C ILE A 22 -1.87 2.03 -7.68
N LEU A 23 -3.01 2.71 -7.83
CA LEU A 23 -3.42 3.77 -6.89
C LEU A 23 -3.65 3.21 -5.47
N ALA A 24 -4.22 2.02 -5.36
CA ALA A 24 -4.40 1.33 -4.08
C ALA A 24 -3.05 0.94 -3.47
N TRP A 25 -2.27 0.10 -4.15
CA TRP A 25 -1.18 -0.63 -3.51
C TRP A 25 0.19 0.02 -3.63
N VAL A 26 0.43 0.82 -4.69
CA VAL A 26 1.69 1.55 -4.87
C VAL A 26 1.68 2.85 -4.07
N ILE A 27 0.56 3.58 -4.10
CA ILE A 27 0.44 4.87 -3.39
C ILE A 27 -0.14 4.67 -1.99
N SER A 28 -1.42 4.31 -1.92
CA SER A 28 -2.22 4.45 -0.69
C SER A 28 -1.76 3.48 0.41
N ALA A 29 -1.53 2.22 0.05
CA ALA A 29 -1.07 1.20 1.00
C ALA A 29 0.34 1.49 1.53
N SER A 30 1.27 1.85 0.63
CA SER A 30 2.64 2.25 0.96
C SER A 30 2.69 3.42 1.93
N LEU A 31 1.90 4.47 1.66
CA LEU A 31 1.81 5.62 2.53
C LEU A 31 1.20 5.25 3.89
N GLY A 32 0.07 4.54 3.89
CA GLY A 32 -0.59 4.14 5.13
C GLY A 32 0.27 3.23 6.02
N HIS A 33 1.12 2.39 5.43
CA HIS A 33 2.10 1.57 6.16
C HIS A 33 3.20 2.40 6.81
N ILE A 34 3.79 3.34 6.07
CA ILE A 34 4.83 4.23 6.62
C ILE A 34 4.27 5.08 7.76
N ILE A 35 3.08 5.65 7.58
CA ILE A 35 2.42 6.44 8.62
C ILE A 35 2.18 5.62 9.89
N ALA A 36 1.56 4.45 9.76
CA ALA A 36 1.27 3.60 10.91
C ALA A 36 2.52 3.09 11.62
N ARG A 37 3.65 2.95 10.91
CA ARG A 37 4.89 2.41 11.48
C ARG A 37 5.76 3.49 12.14
N TYR A 38 5.91 4.66 11.52
CA TYR A 38 6.94 5.64 11.91
C TYR A 38 6.40 6.98 12.43
N PHE A 39 5.08 7.22 12.35
CA PHE A 39 4.50 8.54 12.66
C PHE A 39 3.64 8.59 13.92
N LYS A 40 3.58 7.51 14.71
CA LYS A 40 2.77 7.46 15.93
C LYS A 40 3.10 8.55 16.96
N LYS A 41 4.36 8.99 17.00
CA LYS A 41 4.88 10.01 17.95
C LYS A 41 5.32 11.31 17.26
N THR A 42 4.71 11.67 16.13
CA THR A 42 5.18 12.78 15.27
C THR A 42 4.25 14.00 15.28
N TRP A 43 3.00 13.85 15.70
CA TRP A 43 2.03 14.95 15.81
C TRP A 43 1.30 14.84 17.13
N MET A 44 2.03 14.86 18.25
CA MET A 44 1.49 14.56 19.58
C MET A 44 0.58 15.66 20.13
N ILE A 45 0.76 16.89 19.65
CA ILE A 45 -0.04 18.07 20.05
C ILE A 45 -1.42 18.05 19.37
N TRP A 46 -1.50 17.47 18.17
CA TRP A 46 -2.69 17.56 17.33
C TRP A 46 -3.54 16.30 17.43
N ARG A 47 -4.85 16.49 17.55
CA ARG A 47 -5.85 15.42 17.44
C ARG A 47 -6.98 15.86 16.53
N ILE A 48 -7.52 14.92 15.79
CA ILE A 48 -8.67 15.12 14.90
C ILE A 48 -9.82 14.31 15.48
N TYR A 49 -10.89 14.96 15.95
CA TYR A 49 -12.04 14.32 16.60
C TYR A 49 -11.64 13.33 17.72
N ASN A 50 -10.67 13.71 18.57
CA ASN A 50 -10.09 12.88 19.65
C ASN A 50 -9.25 11.67 19.20
N TYR A 51 -8.98 11.53 17.90
CA TYR A 51 -8.05 10.54 17.38
C TYR A 51 -6.69 11.14 17.08
N ASP A 52 -5.63 10.35 17.26
CA ASP A 52 -4.27 10.75 16.88
C ASP A 52 -4.20 10.94 15.35
N VAL A 53 -3.48 11.97 14.89
CA VAL A 53 -3.39 12.32 13.46
C VAL A 53 -2.90 11.15 12.60
N TRP A 54 -1.88 10.42 13.06
CA TRP A 54 -1.35 9.27 12.32
C TRP A 54 -2.41 8.19 12.08
N PHE A 55 -3.32 8.00 13.04
CA PHE A 55 -4.36 6.98 12.97
C PHE A 55 -5.41 7.39 11.94
N VAL A 56 -5.82 8.65 11.94
CA VAL A 56 -6.76 9.19 10.94
C VAL A 56 -6.19 9.08 9.53
N ILE A 57 -4.92 9.46 9.33
CA ILE A 57 -4.26 9.35 8.01
C ILE A 57 -4.16 7.88 7.59
N HIS A 58 -3.77 6.98 8.50
CA HIS A 58 -3.69 5.54 8.21
C HIS A 58 -5.05 4.97 7.79
N VAL A 59 -6.11 5.26 8.56
CA VAL A 59 -7.47 4.80 8.25
C VAL A 59 -7.95 5.37 6.92
N ALA A 60 -7.68 6.65 6.63
CA ALA A 60 -8.02 7.25 5.34
C ALA A 60 -7.30 6.56 4.17
N CYS A 61 -5.99 6.31 4.31
CA CYS A 61 -5.20 5.60 3.30
C CYS A 61 -5.71 4.17 3.09
N MET A 62 -5.93 3.40 4.17
CA MET A 62 -6.41 2.02 4.08
C MET A 62 -7.86 1.93 3.60
N GLY A 63 -8.71 2.92 3.93
CA GLY A 63 -10.04 3.05 3.37
C GLY A 63 -10.00 3.26 1.86
N LEU A 64 -9.06 4.08 1.37
CA LEU A 64 -8.84 4.26 -0.07
C LEU A 64 -8.34 2.96 -0.73
N VAL A 65 -7.39 2.25 -0.12
CA VAL A 65 -6.96 0.91 -0.59
C VAL A 65 -8.16 -0.02 -0.72
N TRP A 66 -9.01 -0.06 0.30
CA TRP A 66 -10.18 -0.94 0.36
C TRP A 66 -11.19 -0.62 -0.77
N ILE A 67 -11.55 0.66 -0.94
CA ILE A 67 -12.50 1.10 -1.98
C ILE A 67 -11.95 0.81 -3.38
N LEU A 68 -10.70 1.25 -3.66
CA LEU A 68 -10.10 1.07 -4.99
C LEU A 68 -9.88 -0.41 -5.32
N THR A 69 -9.54 -1.24 -4.33
CA THR A 69 -9.38 -2.69 -4.52
C THR A 69 -10.70 -3.35 -4.89
N ILE A 70 -11.81 -2.97 -4.24
CA ILE A 70 -13.15 -3.50 -4.59
C ILE A 70 -13.55 -3.07 -6.00
N ILE A 71 -13.40 -1.78 -6.34
CA ILE A 71 -13.74 -1.28 -7.68
C ILE A 71 -12.92 -2.02 -8.74
N GLY A 72 -11.59 -2.09 -8.56
CA GLY A 72 -10.72 -2.79 -9.50
C GLY A 72 -11.03 -4.28 -9.60
N PHE A 73 -11.40 -4.93 -8.49
CA PHE A 73 -11.80 -6.35 -8.50
C PHE A 73 -13.11 -6.58 -9.26
N ILE A 74 -14.13 -5.74 -9.05
CA ILE A 74 -15.40 -5.83 -9.79
C ILE A 74 -15.15 -5.65 -11.29
N ILE A 75 -14.35 -4.65 -11.67
CA ILE A 75 -14.01 -4.37 -13.07
C ILE A 75 -13.38 -5.59 -13.75
N ILE A 76 -12.40 -6.24 -13.11
CA ILE A 76 -11.73 -7.39 -13.73
C ILE A 76 -12.62 -8.63 -13.78
N VAL A 77 -13.52 -8.80 -12.80
CA VAL A 77 -14.53 -9.88 -12.85
C VAL A 77 -15.49 -9.67 -14.02
N ILE A 78 -15.92 -8.44 -14.28
CA ILE A 78 -16.78 -8.10 -15.43
C ILE A 78 -16.04 -8.32 -16.76
N ASP A 79 -14.75 -7.96 -16.83
CA ASP A 79 -13.96 -8.08 -18.05
C ASP A 79 -13.55 -9.51 -18.40
N VAL A 80 -13.19 -10.32 -17.39
CA VAL A 80 -12.73 -11.69 -17.61
C VAL A 80 -13.90 -12.67 -17.63
N GLN A 81 -14.98 -12.39 -16.90
CA GLN A 81 -16.19 -13.22 -16.76
C GLN A 81 -15.94 -14.64 -16.25
N THR A 82 -14.71 -14.97 -15.86
CA THR A 82 -14.30 -16.25 -15.29
C THR A 82 -13.19 -16.06 -14.26
N ILE A 83 -13.13 -16.95 -13.28
CA ILE A 83 -11.99 -16.99 -12.36
C ILE A 83 -10.92 -17.85 -13.01
N THR A 84 -9.84 -17.23 -13.47
CA THR A 84 -8.71 -17.97 -14.05
C THR A 84 -7.91 -18.70 -12.96
N SER A 85 -7.34 -19.86 -13.30
CA SER A 85 -6.41 -20.59 -12.43
C SER A 85 -4.98 -20.02 -12.47
N SER A 86 -4.79 -18.80 -12.95
CA SER A 86 -3.47 -18.16 -12.96
C SER A 86 -3.01 -17.83 -11.53
N ILE A 87 -1.69 -17.90 -11.29
CA ILE A 87 -1.11 -17.56 -9.98
C ILE A 87 -1.44 -16.10 -9.60
N HIS A 88 -1.46 -15.19 -10.58
CA HIS A 88 -1.89 -13.81 -10.38
C HIS A 88 -3.32 -13.73 -9.83
N SER A 89 -4.29 -14.41 -10.45
CA SER A 89 -5.68 -14.40 -10.00
C SER A 89 -5.84 -15.02 -8.61
N ILE A 90 -5.16 -16.13 -8.32
CA ILE A 90 -5.23 -16.80 -7.00
C ILE A 90 -4.69 -15.88 -5.90
N ILE A 91 -3.49 -15.32 -6.08
CA ILE A 91 -2.90 -14.39 -5.11
C ILE A 91 -3.75 -13.12 -4.98
N GLY A 92 -4.23 -12.58 -6.11
CA GLY A 92 -5.10 -11.41 -6.14
C GLY A 92 -6.39 -11.61 -5.33
N ILE A 93 -7.05 -12.77 -5.48
CA ILE A 93 -8.25 -13.10 -4.70
C ILE A 93 -7.93 -13.20 -3.21
N ILE A 94 -6.82 -13.84 -2.83
CA ILE A 94 -6.38 -13.90 -1.42
C ILE A 94 -6.17 -12.48 -0.88
N VAL A 95 -5.48 -11.62 -1.62
CA VAL A 95 -5.24 -10.21 -1.26
C VAL A 95 -6.57 -9.47 -1.07
N VAL A 96 -7.52 -9.60 -2.00
CA VAL A 96 -8.85 -8.97 -1.91
C VAL A 96 -9.60 -9.42 -0.65
N LEU A 97 -9.70 -10.74 -0.44
CA LEU A 97 -10.45 -11.31 0.70
C LEU A 97 -9.85 -10.87 2.04
N VAL A 98 -8.53 -10.95 2.19
CA VAL A 98 -7.85 -10.58 3.44
C VAL A 98 -7.88 -9.06 3.65
N THR A 99 -7.79 -8.25 2.59
CA THR A 99 -7.96 -6.79 2.66
C THR A 99 -9.37 -6.42 3.12
N PHE A 100 -10.39 -7.16 2.69
CA PHE A 100 -11.77 -6.95 3.13
C PHE A 100 -11.97 -7.31 4.60
N ALA A 101 -11.34 -8.39 5.07
CA ALA A 101 -11.44 -8.87 6.45
C ALA A 101 -10.72 -7.97 7.47
N GLN A 102 -9.62 -7.33 7.09
CA GLN A 102 -8.81 -6.47 7.97
C GLN A 102 -9.60 -5.40 8.74
N PRO A 103 -10.37 -4.50 8.09
CA PRO A 103 -11.13 -3.48 8.81
C PRO A 103 -12.25 -4.07 9.68
N ILE A 104 -12.83 -5.23 9.31
CA ILE A 104 -13.84 -5.92 10.13
C ILE A 104 -13.21 -6.43 11.43
N ALA A 105 -12.02 -7.06 11.32
CA ALA A 105 -11.25 -7.48 12.50
C ALA A 105 -10.92 -6.30 13.42
N VAL A 106 -10.65 -5.12 12.84
CA VAL A 106 -10.38 -3.88 13.59
C VAL A 106 -11.62 -3.22 14.18
N GLY A 107 -12.75 -3.27 13.48
CA GLY A 107 -13.98 -2.57 13.87
C GLY A 107 -14.86 -3.35 14.85
N VAL A 108 -14.88 -4.68 14.75
CA VAL A 108 -15.84 -5.54 15.48
C VAL A 108 -15.18 -6.37 16.57
N VAL A 109 -13.95 -6.84 16.33
CA VAL A 109 -13.28 -7.84 17.19
C VAL A 109 -12.15 -7.23 18.04
N ARG A 110 -11.98 -5.90 17.99
CA ARG A 110 -10.88 -5.22 18.68
C ARG A 110 -11.00 -5.38 20.21
N PRO A 111 -10.02 -6.02 20.88
CA PRO A 111 -10.01 -6.15 22.33
C PRO A 111 -9.80 -4.82 23.03
N GLU A 112 -10.17 -4.75 24.31
CA GLU A 112 -9.95 -3.59 25.16
C GLU A 112 -8.46 -3.21 25.22
N LYS A 113 -8.17 -1.92 25.07
CA LYS A 113 -6.79 -1.38 25.13
C LYS A 113 -6.17 -1.73 26.49
N GLY A 114 -4.99 -2.35 26.47
CA GLY A 114 -4.26 -2.72 27.69
C GLY A 114 -4.35 -4.20 28.06
N SER A 115 -5.27 -4.97 27.47
CA SER A 115 -5.35 -6.41 27.66
C SER A 115 -4.20 -7.17 26.95
N GLU A 116 -3.85 -8.37 27.42
CA GLU A 116 -2.89 -9.25 26.72
C GLU A 116 -3.39 -9.65 25.32
N LEU A 117 -4.71 -9.78 25.16
CA LEU A 117 -5.33 -10.06 23.87
C LEU A 117 -5.14 -8.90 22.88
N TYR A 118 -5.15 -7.65 23.36
CA TYR A 118 -4.87 -6.47 22.52
C TYR A 118 -3.47 -6.51 21.91
N LYS A 119 -2.46 -6.97 22.65
CA LYS A 119 -1.09 -7.12 22.12
C LYS A 119 -1.04 -8.14 20.98
N LYS A 120 -1.70 -9.30 21.16
CA LYS A 120 -1.78 -10.36 20.13
C LYS A 120 -2.54 -9.86 18.90
N TYR A 121 -3.67 -9.21 19.10
CA TYR A 121 -4.46 -8.59 18.04
C TYR A 121 -3.63 -7.56 17.24
N TYR A 122 -2.93 -6.66 17.94
CA TYR A 122 -2.09 -5.64 17.32
C TYR A 122 -0.94 -6.25 16.51
N LEU A 123 -0.28 -7.29 17.05
CA LEU A 123 0.77 -8.01 16.35
C LEU A 123 0.22 -8.74 15.11
N GLY A 124 -0.93 -9.40 15.23
CA GLY A 124 -1.59 -10.07 14.12
C GLY A 124 -1.95 -9.09 12.99
N HIS A 125 -2.60 -7.97 13.32
CA HIS A 125 -2.93 -6.92 12.36
C HIS A 125 -1.68 -6.40 11.64
N PHE A 126 -0.59 -6.17 12.38
CA PHE A 126 0.69 -5.75 11.82
C PHE A 126 1.29 -6.78 10.85
N ILE A 127 1.33 -8.06 11.23
CA ILE A 127 1.90 -9.13 10.39
C ILE A 127 1.07 -9.30 9.13
N VAL A 128 -0.25 -9.46 9.27
CA VAL A 128 -1.15 -9.69 8.13
C VAL A 128 -1.16 -8.48 7.20
N GLY A 129 -1.15 -7.25 7.72
CA GLY A 129 -1.03 -6.04 6.90
C GLY A 129 0.29 -6.01 6.11
N THR A 130 1.40 -6.35 6.76
CA THR A 130 2.71 -6.43 6.08
C THR A 130 2.73 -7.49 4.98
N LEU A 131 2.18 -8.68 5.25
CA LEU A 131 2.07 -9.76 4.26
C LEU A 131 1.19 -9.37 3.07
N LEU A 132 0.07 -8.67 3.31
CA LEU A 132 -0.79 -8.14 2.25
C LEU A 132 -0.03 -7.23 1.29
N GLN A 133 0.79 -6.30 1.79
CA GLN A 133 1.60 -5.43 0.93
C GLN A 133 2.60 -6.23 0.08
N VAL A 134 3.24 -7.25 0.67
CA VAL A 134 4.16 -8.11 -0.08
C VAL A 134 3.42 -8.90 -1.15
N PHE A 135 2.29 -9.52 -0.83
CA PHE A 135 1.48 -10.28 -1.79
C PHE A 135 0.90 -9.40 -2.88
N ALA A 136 0.48 -8.18 -2.57
CA ALA A 136 0.04 -7.22 -3.58
C ALA A 136 1.15 -6.85 -4.56
N ILE A 137 2.37 -6.58 -4.07
CA ILE A 137 3.55 -6.31 -4.93
C ILE A 137 3.87 -7.53 -5.79
N VAL A 138 3.87 -8.74 -5.22
CA VAL A 138 4.06 -10.00 -5.97
C VAL A 138 2.98 -10.15 -7.04
N CYS A 139 1.73 -9.87 -6.71
CA CYS A 139 0.60 -9.91 -7.65
C CYS A 139 0.82 -8.95 -8.84
N ILE A 140 1.30 -7.73 -8.57
CA ILE A 140 1.67 -6.75 -9.61
C ILE A 140 2.82 -7.26 -10.49
N PHE A 141 3.83 -7.95 -9.95
CA PHE A 141 4.85 -8.58 -10.80
C PHE A 141 4.29 -9.70 -11.69
N LEU A 142 3.38 -10.50 -11.14
CA LEU A 142 2.78 -11.62 -11.87
C LEU A 142 1.91 -11.14 -13.03
N SER A 143 1.37 -9.92 -12.99
CA SER A 143 0.57 -9.39 -14.10
C SER A 143 1.38 -9.20 -15.38
N ILE A 144 2.69 -8.97 -15.30
CA ILE A 144 3.59 -8.83 -16.46
C ILE A 144 3.62 -10.11 -17.31
N LYS A 145 3.41 -11.27 -16.68
CA LYS A 145 3.38 -12.57 -17.36
C LYS A 145 2.03 -12.89 -18.00
N LEU A 146 1.01 -12.05 -17.82
CA LEU A 146 -0.30 -12.25 -18.40
C LEU A 146 -0.35 -11.59 -19.78
N GLU A 147 -0.58 -12.39 -20.82
CA GLU A 147 -0.72 -11.91 -22.20
C GLU A 147 -1.83 -10.84 -22.32
N ARG A 148 -2.97 -11.05 -21.64
CA ARG A 148 -4.10 -10.10 -21.61
C ARG A 148 -3.70 -8.72 -21.07
N ALA A 149 -2.74 -8.64 -20.16
CA ALA A 149 -2.30 -7.36 -19.62
C ALA A 149 -1.54 -6.52 -20.67
N ASN A 150 -0.99 -7.18 -21.71
CA ASN A 150 -0.19 -6.59 -22.77
C ASN A 150 0.81 -5.55 -22.24
N LEU A 151 1.60 -5.95 -21.24
CA LEU A 151 2.59 -5.10 -20.60
C LEU A 151 3.96 -5.33 -21.24
N PRO A 152 4.75 -4.28 -21.48
CA PRO A 152 6.09 -4.45 -22.03
C PRO A 152 7.00 -5.13 -21.00
N SER A 153 7.87 -6.04 -21.45
CA SER A 153 8.73 -6.84 -20.55
C SER A 153 9.64 -5.99 -19.65
N TRP A 154 10.02 -4.79 -20.11
CA TRP A 154 10.84 -3.86 -19.32
C TRP A 154 10.10 -3.26 -18.12
N MET A 155 8.78 -3.38 -18.02
CA MET A 155 7.99 -3.01 -16.83
C MET A 155 8.48 -3.72 -15.57
N MET A 156 9.10 -4.89 -15.70
CA MET A 156 9.73 -5.61 -14.59
C MET A 156 10.79 -4.75 -13.88
N TRP A 157 11.61 -4.03 -14.64
CA TRP A 157 12.64 -3.14 -14.09
C TRP A 157 12.00 -1.91 -13.41
N ALA A 158 10.92 -1.39 -14.00
CA ALA A 158 10.17 -0.28 -13.42
C ALA A 158 9.59 -0.66 -12.05
N ILE A 159 8.91 -1.80 -11.93
CA ILE A 159 8.39 -2.30 -10.65
C ILE A 159 9.53 -2.67 -9.69
N GLY A 160 10.61 -3.29 -10.19
CA GLY A 160 11.80 -3.61 -9.41
C GLY A 160 12.44 -2.38 -8.76
N SER A 161 12.54 -1.26 -9.50
CA SER A 161 13.06 0.00 -8.98
C SER A 161 12.17 0.60 -7.89
N TYR A 162 10.84 0.48 -8.03
CA TYR A 162 9.89 0.88 -6.99
C TYR A 162 10.06 0.03 -5.72
N VAL A 163 10.19 -1.29 -5.84
CA VAL A 163 10.39 -2.17 -4.68
C VAL A 163 11.69 -1.84 -3.96
N LEU A 164 12.78 -1.65 -4.71
CA LEU A 164 14.07 -1.28 -4.14
C LEU A 164 13.98 0.05 -3.39
N TYR A 165 13.35 1.05 -4.01
CA TYR A 165 13.06 2.33 -3.37
C TYR A 165 12.21 2.20 -2.11
N TYR A 166 11.17 1.36 -2.13
CA TYR A 166 10.27 1.16 -0.98
C TYR A 166 11.01 0.52 0.20
N ILE A 167 11.89 -0.45 -0.06
CA ILE A 167 12.77 -1.05 0.95
C ILE A 167 13.72 0.00 1.53
N PHE A 168 14.41 0.77 0.69
CA PHE A 168 15.30 1.83 1.17
C PHE A 168 14.57 2.92 1.96
N SER A 169 13.34 3.23 1.56
CA SER A 169 12.48 4.16 2.31
C SER A 169 12.20 3.64 3.71
N HIS A 170 11.79 2.37 3.84
CA HIS A 170 11.60 1.74 5.14
C HIS A 170 12.88 1.71 5.97
N LEU A 171 14.03 1.42 5.36
CA LEU A 171 15.32 1.45 6.06
C LEU A 171 15.65 2.86 6.57
N GLY A 172 15.50 3.88 5.73
CA GLY A 172 15.75 5.28 6.10
C GLY A 172 14.85 5.74 7.24
N PHE A 173 13.54 5.44 7.18
CA PHE A 173 12.62 5.74 8.28
C PHE A 173 12.97 4.97 9.56
N THR A 174 13.41 3.72 9.45
CA THR A 174 13.83 2.91 10.60
C THR A 174 15.06 3.50 11.28
N ILE A 175 16.04 3.97 10.50
CA ILE A 175 17.23 4.65 11.04
C ILE A 175 16.83 5.94 11.77
N LEU A 176 16.00 6.79 11.15
CA LEU A 176 15.51 8.03 11.79
C LEU A 176 14.69 7.75 13.06
N ASP A 177 13.88 6.69 13.05
CA ASP A 177 13.09 6.29 14.21
C ASP A 177 13.99 5.79 15.36
N PHE A 178 14.99 4.96 15.04
CA PHE A 178 15.98 4.47 16.00
C PHE A 178 16.80 5.60 16.62
N LEU A 179 17.33 6.51 15.79
CA LEU A 179 18.05 7.70 16.25
C LEU A 179 17.17 8.60 17.12
N GLY A 180 15.87 8.67 16.82
CA GLY A 180 14.88 9.37 17.62
C GLY A 180 14.66 8.73 19.00
N ASN A 181 14.58 7.40 19.08
CA ASN A 181 14.38 6.67 20.35
C ASN A 181 15.57 6.88 21.30
N LYS A 182 16.81 6.87 20.78
CA LYS A 182 18.02 7.06 21.60
C LYS A 182 18.09 8.44 22.27
N LYS A 183 17.44 9.46 21.70
CA LYS A 183 17.40 10.84 22.23
C LYS A 183 16.12 11.14 23.02
N GLU A 184 15.27 10.15 23.28
CA GLU A 184 13.93 10.35 23.86
C GLU A 184 13.94 10.51 25.40
N GLU A 185 15.07 10.22 26.07
CA GLU A 185 15.23 10.15 27.54
C GLU A 185 14.90 11.46 28.32
N LYS A 186 14.61 12.57 27.63
CA LYS A 186 14.37 13.89 28.24
C LYS A 186 13.13 14.64 27.75
N ARG A 187 12.20 14.00 27.01
CA ARG A 187 11.08 14.72 26.38
C ARG A 187 9.74 14.53 27.09
N GLY A 188 8.95 15.61 27.16
CA GLY A 188 7.63 15.62 27.79
C GLY A 188 6.53 14.94 26.96
N LEU A 189 5.39 14.66 27.60
CA LEU A 189 4.27 13.86 27.04
C LEU A 189 3.67 14.43 25.74
N PHE A 190 3.78 15.75 25.52
CA PHE A 190 3.21 16.45 24.37
C PHE A 190 4.25 16.88 23.32
N GLU A 191 5.52 16.51 23.50
CA GLU A 191 6.56 16.80 22.51
C GLU A 191 6.66 15.70 21.46
N ASP A 192 6.82 16.10 20.20
CA ASP A 192 7.11 15.14 19.14
C ASP A 192 8.47 14.48 19.35
N LYS A 193 8.58 13.20 18.99
CA LYS A 193 9.82 12.43 19.07
C LYS A 193 10.98 13.10 18.33
N ALA A 194 12.21 12.95 18.84
CA ALA A 194 13.41 13.52 18.22
C ALA A 194 13.51 13.14 16.73
N TYR A 195 14.01 14.07 15.92
CA TYR A 195 14.01 13.99 14.45
C TYR A 195 12.63 14.01 13.76
N SER A 196 11.56 14.42 14.46
CA SER A 196 10.21 14.58 13.87
C SER A 196 10.21 15.41 12.57
N LYS A 197 10.87 16.58 12.55
CA LYS A 197 10.97 17.43 11.34
C LYS A 197 11.63 16.71 10.16
N TYR A 198 12.69 15.94 10.40
CA TYR A 198 13.37 15.17 9.35
C TYR A 198 12.49 14.02 8.84
N ARG A 199 11.75 13.34 9.72
CA ARG A 199 10.76 12.33 9.29
C ARG A 199 9.64 12.96 8.45
N GLN A 200 9.13 14.12 8.82
CA GLN A 200 8.10 14.83 8.05
C GLN A 200 8.61 15.29 6.68
N LEU A 201 9.82 15.84 6.60
CA LEU A 201 10.46 16.19 5.32
C LEU A 201 10.63 14.93 4.45
N TYR A 202 11.12 13.83 5.04
CA TYR A 202 11.30 12.60 4.29
C TYR A 202 9.97 11.98 3.83
N LEU A 203 8.90 12.12 4.63
CA LEU A 203 7.55 11.74 4.21
C LEU A 203 7.09 12.53 2.99
N GLY A 204 7.33 13.85 2.95
CA GLY A 204 7.00 14.69 1.80
C GLY A 204 7.73 14.22 0.53
N LEU A 205 9.04 14.00 0.62
CA LEU A 205 9.83 13.42 -0.47
C LEU A 205 9.31 12.03 -0.86
N HIS A 206 8.91 11.23 0.12
CA HIS A 206 8.40 9.88 -0.12
C HIS A 206 7.12 9.90 -0.94
N VAL A 207 6.18 10.79 -0.62
CA VAL A 207 4.94 10.99 -1.37
C VAL A 207 5.23 11.40 -2.82
N VAL A 208 6.14 12.36 -3.04
CA VAL A 208 6.52 12.79 -4.40
C VAL A 208 7.08 11.62 -5.23
N MET A 209 7.93 10.80 -4.63
CA MET A 209 8.48 9.61 -5.30
C MET A 209 7.40 8.57 -5.60
N LEU A 210 6.47 8.29 -4.68
CA LEU A 210 5.35 7.37 -4.93
C LEU A 210 4.47 7.85 -6.09
N LEU A 211 4.17 9.15 -6.14
CA LEU A 211 3.42 9.75 -7.24
C LEU A 211 4.16 9.62 -8.57
N THR A 212 5.48 9.82 -8.56
CA THR A 212 6.32 9.67 -9.76
C THR A 212 6.29 8.23 -10.29
N PHE A 213 6.45 7.23 -9.41
CA PHE A 213 6.32 5.82 -9.79
C PHE A 213 4.93 5.50 -10.33
N ALA A 214 3.88 5.97 -9.66
CA ALA A 214 2.51 5.73 -10.09
C ALA A 214 2.23 6.35 -11.46
N ILE A 215 2.60 7.61 -11.69
CA ILE A 215 2.44 8.28 -12.97
C ILE A 215 3.21 7.52 -14.07
N HIS A 216 4.43 7.08 -13.78
CA HIS A 216 5.22 6.29 -14.72
C HIS A 216 4.53 4.95 -15.07
N PHE A 217 4.02 4.21 -14.07
CA PHE A 217 3.32 2.95 -14.31
C PHE A 217 2.01 3.14 -15.06
N LEU A 218 1.26 4.20 -14.75
CA LEU A 218 0.04 4.55 -15.47
C LEU A 218 0.35 4.93 -16.92
N HIS A 219 1.43 5.70 -17.16
CA HIS A 219 1.85 6.02 -18.52
C HIS A 219 2.18 4.75 -19.33
N ILE A 220 2.84 3.76 -18.72
CA ILE A 220 3.11 2.46 -19.36
C ILE A 220 1.81 1.72 -19.67
N LEU A 221 0.91 1.65 -18.69
CA LEU A 221 -0.35 0.91 -18.78
C LEU A 221 -1.29 1.46 -19.87
N TRP A 222 -1.23 2.77 -20.12
CA TRP A 222 -2.11 3.47 -21.06
C TRP A 222 -1.48 3.76 -22.43
N ARG A 223 -0.20 3.42 -22.63
CA ARG A 223 0.48 3.49 -23.93
C ARG A 223 -0.04 2.44 -24.92
#